data_AF-A0A931JZC0-F1
#
_entry.id   AF-A0A931JZC0-F1
#
_cell.length_a   1.000
_cell.length_b   1.000
_cell.length_c   1.000
_cell.angle_alpha   90.00
_cell.angle_beta   90.00
_cell.angle_gamma   90.00
#
_symmetry.space_group_name_H-M   'P 1'
#
loop_
_entity.id
_entity.type
_entity.pdbx_description
1 polymer ?
#
loop_
_entity_poly.entity_id
_entity_poly.type
_entity_poly.pdbx_seq_one_letter_code
_entity_poly.pdbx_strand_id
1 'polypeptide(L)'
;MTLLCVPIQVHSKTDALADAALAKDQGAGVVEFRVDHVMEAAGVDACVHLSRDLCAGAALPVIMTCRSAAEGGTFAGAMADVEAWTRAMLEPAGAATPRYVDVEFAALSKSGVLRSLVHEHDDPARPGVILSMHDFAGPPRDLARRLLAMAQTGGVDVIKVAYTARSVRDALAALALPGELGRPTIALAMGEFGLLSRVLAPKFGGFLTFAALREASATAPGQPTLALLRERYRVESIGTATRVYGIIGWPVTHSRSPLVHNAGFAAAGVDSVYLPLPVAAGADEETTYASFKATLLELVHDERLNFGGASVTIPHKEHLARLAREQGWETDDATRGIGAANTMVVSARGDAQREVRALNTDAPAVARCVVRVMGDVRGKMVAVLGAGGAGKAAAWALATSGAEVVIVNRSRERAHTLARAIDEVLPGASVRVGSAKDLARAACVVHATPVGMQGGPAPGASPLDPAMMASLPPHCVVFDTVYVPRETPLVRAARQRGLSVITGDEMFVAQAALQCEAWTKRTAPRDLFAKLVTESLDVAGGGGEAKG
;
A
#
# COMPACT_ATOMS: atom_id res chain seq x y z
N MET A 1 -3.78 23.82 -2.09
CA MET A 1 -3.74 22.70 -1.12
C MET A 1 -4.87 21.75 -1.47
N THR A 2 -4.61 20.45 -1.53
CA THR A 2 -5.63 19.43 -1.85
C THR A 2 -6.61 19.28 -0.70
N LEU A 3 -7.91 19.27 -0.98
CA LEU A 3 -8.94 19.10 0.04
C LEU A 3 -9.12 17.63 0.42
N LEU A 4 -9.39 17.36 1.70
CA LEU A 4 -9.85 16.06 2.18
C LEU A 4 -11.38 16.06 2.22
N CYS A 5 -11.99 15.26 1.35
CA CYS A 5 -13.43 15.12 1.23
C CYS A 5 -13.93 13.84 1.89
N VAL A 6 -14.96 13.94 2.72
CA VAL A 6 -15.66 12.78 3.27
C VAL A 6 -17.01 12.62 2.54
N PRO A 7 -17.21 11.53 1.77
CA PRO A 7 -18.51 11.24 1.19
C PRO A 7 -19.43 10.60 2.22
N ILE A 8 -20.68 11.04 2.25
CA ILE A 8 -21.72 10.63 3.20
C ILE A 8 -22.93 10.18 2.39
N GLN A 9 -23.30 8.90 2.50
CA GLN A 9 -24.54 8.38 1.94
C GLN A 9 -25.72 8.90 2.75
N VAL A 10 -26.62 9.63 2.10
CA VAL A 10 -27.75 10.27 2.79
C VAL A 10 -28.93 9.30 2.84
N HIS A 11 -29.29 8.90 4.06
CA HIS A 11 -30.55 8.20 4.36
C HIS A 11 -31.50 9.07 5.19
N SER A 12 -30.96 9.91 6.08
CA SER A 12 -31.71 10.87 6.89
C SER A 12 -30.92 12.17 7.02
N LYS A 13 -31.62 13.29 7.25
CA LYS A 13 -30.99 14.60 7.52
C LYS A 13 -30.12 14.57 8.78
N THR A 14 -30.66 14.00 9.85
CA THR A 14 -30.03 14.00 11.18
C THR A 14 -28.70 13.25 11.16
N ASP A 15 -28.68 12.04 10.60
CA ASP A 15 -27.47 11.22 10.57
C ASP A 15 -26.42 11.82 9.65
N ALA A 16 -26.83 12.35 8.49
CA ALA A 16 -25.93 12.98 7.55
C ALA A 16 -25.24 14.23 8.14
N LEU A 17 -25.97 15.05 8.90
CA LEU A 17 -25.39 16.22 9.58
C LEU A 17 -24.48 15.81 10.76
N ALA A 18 -24.82 14.75 11.49
CA ALA A 18 -23.97 14.21 12.54
C ALA A 18 -22.65 13.65 11.97
N ASP A 19 -22.71 12.92 10.85
CA ASP A 19 -21.51 12.43 10.15
C ASP A 19 -20.68 13.58 9.58
N ALA A 20 -21.31 14.65 9.08
CA ALA A 20 -20.59 15.84 8.62
C ALA A 20 -19.88 16.58 9.75
N ALA A 21 -20.50 16.67 10.94
CA ALA A 21 -19.87 17.22 12.14
C ALA A 21 -18.67 16.35 12.58
N LEU A 22 -18.84 15.02 12.60
CA LEU A 22 -17.74 14.12 12.91
C LEU A 22 -16.60 14.20 11.89
N ALA A 23 -16.92 14.32 10.60
CA ALA A 23 -15.93 14.53 9.54
C ALA A 23 -15.11 15.80 9.78
N LYS A 24 -15.76 16.90 10.20
CA LYS A 24 -15.07 18.15 10.59
C LYS A 24 -14.14 17.94 11.78
N ASP A 25 -14.62 17.28 12.83
CA ASP A 25 -13.82 17.02 14.04
C ASP A 25 -12.60 16.13 13.72
N GLN A 26 -12.73 15.23 12.75
CA GLN A 26 -11.64 14.42 12.23
C GLN A 26 -10.80 15.13 11.14
N GLY A 27 -11.05 16.41 10.86
CA GLY A 27 -10.23 17.26 10.00
C GLY A 27 -10.52 17.20 8.50
N ALA A 28 -11.72 16.81 8.09
CA ALA A 28 -12.17 16.98 6.72
C ALA A 28 -12.30 18.48 6.37
N GLY A 29 -11.96 18.83 5.12
CA GLY A 29 -12.11 20.20 4.62
C GLY A 29 -13.44 20.45 3.89
N VAL A 30 -14.11 19.38 3.47
CA VAL A 30 -15.34 19.40 2.68
C VAL A 30 -16.07 18.07 2.87
N VAL A 31 -17.39 18.07 2.74
CA VAL A 31 -18.21 16.84 2.71
C VAL A 31 -18.93 16.70 1.37
N GLU A 32 -19.08 15.47 0.90
CA GLU A 32 -19.94 15.15 -0.25
C GLU A 32 -21.20 14.48 0.26
N PHE A 33 -22.36 15.09 0.07
CA PHE A 33 -23.65 14.43 0.32
C PHE A 33 -24.11 13.68 -0.92
N ARG A 34 -24.24 12.37 -0.78
CA ARG A 34 -24.74 11.44 -1.80
C ARG A 34 -26.23 11.23 -1.59
N VAL A 35 -27.05 11.95 -2.38
CA VAL A 35 -28.51 11.96 -2.25
C VAL A 35 -29.21 11.01 -3.20
N ASP A 36 -28.46 10.22 -3.98
CA ASP A 36 -29.01 9.28 -4.97
C ASP A 36 -30.02 8.29 -4.40
N HIS A 37 -29.88 7.88 -3.14
CA HIS A 37 -30.86 7.02 -2.49
C HIS A 37 -32.19 7.72 -2.21
N VAL A 38 -32.13 8.97 -1.75
CA VAL A 38 -33.33 9.79 -1.49
C VAL A 38 -34.00 10.17 -2.80
N MET A 39 -33.21 10.51 -3.81
CA MET A 39 -33.70 10.79 -5.16
C MET A 39 -34.51 9.62 -5.71
N GLU A 40 -33.99 8.40 -5.57
CA GLU A 40 -34.67 7.18 -6.01
C GLU A 40 -35.94 6.87 -5.19
N ALA A 41 -35.86 7.00 -3.86
CA ALA A 41 -36.92 6.56 -2.96
C ALA A 41 -38.06 7.57 -2.79
N ALA A 42 -37.77 8.87 -2.85
CA ALA A 42 -38.70 9.94 -2.48
C ALA A 42 -38.95 10.96 -3.60
N GLY A 43 -38.25 10.86 -4.73
CA GLY A 43 -38.40 11.73 -5.89
C GLY A 43 -37.71 13.10 -5.76
N VAL A 44 -37.76 13.85 -6.85
CA VAL A 44 -36.96 15.07 -7.02
C VAL A 44 -37.28 16.18 -6.02
N ASP A 45 -38.56 16.46 -5.75
CA ASP A 45 -38.96 17.57 -4.88
C ASP A 45 -38.49 17.36 -3.43
N ALA A 46 -38.66 16.14 -2.91
CA ALA A 46 -38.18 15.77 -1.58
C ALA A 46 -36.65 15.81 -1.52
N CYS A 47 -35.97 15.33 -2.56
CA CYS A 47 -34.52 15.36 -2.67
C CYS A 47 -33.99 16.79 -2.68
N VAL A 48 -34.59 17.71 -3.46
CA VAL A 48 -34.21 19.13 -3.51
C VAL A 48 -34.35 19.79 -2.14
N HIS A 49 -35.50 19.62 -1.46
CA HIS A 49 -35.70 20.17 -0.12
C HIS A 49 -34.65 19.65 0.88
N LEU A 50 -34.41 18.34 0.89
CA LEU A 50 -33.40 17.74 1.77
C LEU A 50 -31.99 18.26 1.45
N SER A 51 -31.61 18.37 0.18
CA SER A 51 -30.31 18.89 -0.23
C SER A 51 -30.08 20.32 0.27
N ARG A 52 -31.09 21.19 0.19
CA ARG A 52 -31.01 22.57 0.71
C ARG A 52 -30.85 22.60 2.23
N ASP A 53 -31.62 21.79 2.93
CA ASP A 53 -31.56 21.63 4.38
C ASP A 53 -30.19 21.14 4.86
N LEU A 54 -29.59 20.19 4.13
CA LEU A 54 -28.25 19.69 4.41
C LEU A 54 -27.19 20.77 4.20
N CYS A 55 -27.26 21.53 3.10
CA CYS A 55 -26.35 22.65 2.84
C CYS A 55 -26.41 23.71 3.95
N ALA A 56 -27.62 24.09 4.38
CA ALA A 56 -27.81 25.09 5.43
C ALA A 56 -27.33 24.60 6.82
N GLY A 57 -27.41 23.29 7.08
CA GLY A 57 -27.04 22.70 8.37
C GLY A 57 -25.59 22.24 8.48
N ALA A 58 -24.87 22.08 7.36
CA ALA A 58 -23.53 21.53 7.36
C ALA A 58 -22.50 22.52 7.91
N ALA A 59 -21.61 22.03 8.79
CA ALA A 59 -20.53 22.82 9.37
C ALA A 59 -19.29 22.97 8.46
N LEU A 60 -19.33 22.34 7.28
CA LEU A 60 -18.28 22.30 6.27
C LEU A 60 -18.87 22.69 4.90
N PRO A 61 -18.04 23.18 3.96
CA PRO A 61 -18.45 23.30 2.55
C PRO A 61 -19.00 21.97 2.02
N VAL A 62 -20.03 22.06 1.19
CA VAL A 62 -20.76 20.89 0.68
C VAL A 62 -20.54 20.71 -0.82
N ILE A 63 -20.18 19.49 -1.21
CA ILE A 63 -20.36 18.96 -2.56
C ILE A 63 -21.69 18.20 -2.56
N MET A 64 -22.59 18.57 -3.47
CA MET A 64 -23.88 17.93 -3.60
C MET A 64 -23.88 17.01 -4.82
N THR A 65 -24.18 15.73 -4.62
CA THR A 65 -24.03 14.69 -5.65
C THR A 65 -25.26 13.79 -5.70
N CYS A 66 -25.88 13.67 -6.88
CA CYS A 66 -26.85 12.62 -7.19
C CYS A 66 -26.22 11.68 -8.23
N ARG A 67 -25.72 10.53 -7.78
CA ARG A 67 -24.99 9.56 -8.61
C ARG A 67 -25.93 8.51 -9.21
N SER A 68 -25.83 8.28 -10.51
CA SER A 68 -26.57 7.23 -11.21
C SER A 68 -26.06 5.83 -10.86
N ALA A 69 -26.92 4.83 -11.00
CA ALA A 69 -26.57 3.42 -10.81
C ALA A 69 -25.43 2.96 -11.76
N ALA A 70 -25.35 3.54 -12.96
CA ALA A 70 -24.29 3.25 -13.92
C ALA A 70 -22.91 3.77 -13.47
N GLU A 71 -22.86 4.80 -12.63
CA GLU A 71 -21.63 5.39 -12.11
C GLU A 71 -21.44 5.14 -10.59
N GLY A 72 -22.09 4.10 -10.05
CA GLY A 72 -21.85 3.63 -8.68
C GLY A 72 -22.68 4.32 -7.59
N GLY A 73 -23.82 4.91 -7.96
CA GLY A 73 -24.87 5.32 -7.02
C GLY A 73 -26.05 4.35 -7.02
N THR A 74 -27.18 4.79 -6.47
CA THR A 74 -28.42 4.01 -6.46
C THR A 74 -29.49 4.55 -7.42
N PHE A 75 -29.33 5.74 -7.96
CA PHE A 75 -30.37 6.39 -8.76
C PHE A 75 -30.49 5.79 -10.16
N ALA A 76 -31.66 5.28 -10.51
CA ALA A 76 -31.99 4.70 -11.82
C ALA A 76 -33.18 5.40 -12.51
N GLY A 77 -33.66 6.51 -11.94
CA GLY A 77 -34.78 7.30 -12.45
C GLY A 77 -34.49 8.07 -13.75
N ALA A 78 -35.40 9.00 -14.10
CA ALA A 78 -35.40 9.64 -15.41
C ALA A 78 -34.40 10.81 -15.49
N MET A 79 -33.93 11.10 -16.71
CA MET A 79 -33.08 12.28 -16.99
C MET A 79 -33.76 13.59 -16.60
N ALA A 80 -35.09 13.67 -16.70
CA ALA A 80 -35.86 14.85 -16.30
C ALA A 80 -35.72 15.17 -14.81
N ASP A 81 -35.61 14.14 -13.95
CA ASP A 81 -35.43 14.34 -12.52
C ASP A 81 -34.01 14.86 -12.23
N VAL A 82 -32.99 14.35 -12.93
CA VAL A 82 -31.61 14.85 -12.85
C VAL A 82 -31.54 16.31 -13.30
N GLU A 83 -32.22 16.66 -14.39
CA GLU A 83 -32.31 18.03 -14.91
C GLU A 83 -32.96 18.99 -13.91
N ALA A 84 -34.09 18.59 -13.34
CA ALA A 84 -34.82 19.39 -12.33
C ALA A 84 -33.99 19.56 -11.05
N TRP A 85 -33.40 18.49 -10.54
CA TRP A 85 -32.54 18.53 -9.36
C TRP A 85 -31.29 19.39 -9.60
N THR A 86 -30.62 19.22 -10.74
CA THR A 86 -29.40 19.98 -11.09
C THR A 86 -29.71 21.47 -11.22
N ARG A 87 -30.82 21.83 -11.88
CA ARG A 87 -31.29 23.22 -11.94
C ARG A 87 -31.46 23.80 -10.55
N ALA A 88 -32.19 23.10 -9.69
CA ALA A 88 -32.44 23.55 -8.34
C ALA A 88 -31.12 23.69 -7.55
N MET A 89 -30.18 22.77 -7.66
CA MET A 89 -28.91 22.85 -6.92
C MET A 89 -27.98 23.95 -7.40
N LEU A 90 -28.04 24.32 -8.69
CA LEU A 90 -27.24 25.40 -9.26
C LEU A 90 -27.81 26.79 -8.98
N GLU A 91 -29.05 26.92 -8.53
CA GLU A 91 -29.62 28.22 -8.15
C GLU A 91 -29.03 28.71 -6.81
N PRO A 92 -28.54 29.96 -6.70
CA PRO A 92 -28.11 30.51 -5.43
C PRO A 92 -29.25 30.56 -4.39
N ALA A 93 -28.98 30.15 -3.16
CA ALA A 93 -29.94 30.14 -2.05
C ALA A 93 -29.30 30.51 -0.69
N GLY A 94 -28.35 31.44 -0.68
CA GLY A 94 -27.65 31.87 0.54
C GLY A 94 -26.92 30.70 1.22
N ALA A 95 -27.16 30.48 2.52
CA ALA A 95 -26.56 29.39 3.28
C ALA A 95 -26.95 27.98 2.78
N ALA A 96 -28.04 27.85 2.04
CA ALA A 96 -28.46 26.58 1.42
C ALA A 96 -27.81 26.32 0.05
N THR A 97 -26.88 27.17 -0.37
CA THR A 97 -26.13 27.02 -1.62
C THR A 97 -24.99 26.01 -1.42
N PRO A 98 -24.96 24.88 -2.15
CA PRO A 98 -23.80 24.00 -2.09
C PRO A 98 -22.57 24.73 -2.62
N ARG A 99 -21.38 24.34 -2.15
CA ARG A 99 -20.13 24.90 -2.70
C ARG A 99 -19.87 24.36 -4.10
N TYR A 100 -20.16 23.09 -4.32
CA TYR A 100 -20.09 22.45 -5.63
C TYR A 100 -21.29 21.54 -5.89
N VAL A 101 -21.68 21.41 -7.15
CA VAL A 101 -22.61 20.39 -7.64
C VAL A 101 -21.84 19.43 -8.54
N ASP A 102 -21.94 18.13 -8.29
CA ASP A 102 -21.33 17.09 -9.13
C ASP A 102 -22.33 16.66 -10.21
N VAL A 103 -21.94 16.85 -11.48
CA VAL A 103 -22.72 16.52 -12.66
C VAL A 103 -21.97 15.49 -13.49
N GLU A 104 -22.62 14.38 -13.82
CA GLU A 104 -22.04 13.31 -14.63
C GLU A 104 -21.84 13.73 -16.08
N PHE A 105 -20.64 13.52 -16.62
CA PHE A 105 -20.32 13.77 -18.02
C PHE A 105 -21.20 12.95 -18.97
N ALA A 106 -21.55 11.72 -18.57
CA ALA A 106 -22.46 10.87 -19.33
C ALA A 106 -23.87 11.46 -19.44
N ALA A 107 -24.38 12.07 -18.36
CA ALA A 107 -25.68 12.73 -18.33
C ALA A 107 -25.64 14.04 -19.15
N LEU A 108 -24.63 14.88 -18.90
CA LEU A 108 -24.41 16.13 -19.64
C LEU A 108 -24.32 15.91 -21.16
N SER A 109 -23.61 14.87 -21.59
CA SER A 109 -23.46 14.53 -23.01
C SER A 109 -24.79 14.18 -23.69
N LYS A 110 -25.75 13.64 -22.93
CA LYS A 110 -27.06 13.20 -23.45
C LYS A 110 -28.15 14.27 -23.36
N SER A 111 -28.04 15.23 -22.44
CA SER A 111 -29.08 16.25 -22.20
C SER A 111 -28.67 17.64 -22.69
N GLY A 112 -29.46 18.22 -23.61
CA GLY A 112 -29.34 19.62 -24.01
C GLY A 112 -29.71 20.60 -22.89
N VAL A 113 -30.60 20.19 -21.98
CA VAL A 113 -31.01 20.98 -20.81
C VAL A 113 -29.85 21.09 -19.82
N LEU A 114 -29.21 19.97 -19.46
CA LEU A 114 -28.04 19.99 -18.58
C LEU A 114 -26.90 20.80 -19.18
N ARG A 115 -26.63 20.68 -20.49
CA ARG A 115 -25.63 21.53 -21.16
C ARG A 115 -25.95 23.01 -21.01
N SER A 116 -27.21 23.39 -21.24
CA SER A 116 -27.64 24.78 -21.11
C SER A 116 -27.55 25.28 -19.67
N LEU A 117 -27.83 24.43 -18.68
CA LEU A 117 -27.68 24.76 -17.27
C LEU A 117 -26.21 24.95 -16.88
N VAL A 118 -25.32 24.05 -17.31
CA VAL A 118 -23.90 24.07 -16.93
C VAL A 118 -23.11 25.12 -17.71
N HIS A 119 -23.47 25.44 -18.95
CA HIS A 119 -22.76 26.44 -19.75
C HIS A 119 -22.69 27.81 -19.07
N GLU A 120 -21.68 28.59 -19.48
CA GLU A 120 -21.19 29.84 -18.87
C GLU A 120 -22.30 30.72 -18.31
N HIS A 121 -22.18 31.02 -17.02
CA HIS A 121 -23.07 31.89 -16.27
C HIS A 121 -22.20 32.74 -15.33
N ASP A 122 -22.18 34.05 -15.54
CA ASP A 122 -21.30 34.99 -14.82
C ASP A 122 -21.78 35.34 -13.40
N ASP A 123 -22.56 34.45 -12.75
CA ASP A 123 -23.05 34.71 -11.40
C ASP A 123 -22.06 34.16 -10.36
N PRO A 124 -21.30 35.01 -9.64
CA PRO A 124 -20.33 34.57 -8.64
C PRO A 124 -20.98 33.93 -7.41
N ALA A 125 -22.30 34.11 -7.20
CA ALA A 125 -23.03 33.46 -6.11
C ALA A 125 -23.43 32.01 -6.44
N ARG A 126 -23.22 31.58 -7.68
CA ARG A 126 -23.55 30.24 -8.16
C ARG A 126 -22.57 29.20 -7.61
N PRO A 127 -23.03 27.97 -7.29
CA PRO A 127 -22.14 26.84 -6.99
C PRO A 127 -21.20 26.54 -8.14
N GLY A 128 -19.99 26.07 -7.82
CA GLY A 128 -19.10 25.52 -8.83
C GLY A 128 -19.60 24.17 -9.35
N VAL A 129 -19.25 23.83 -10.59
CA VAL A 129 -19.60 22.55 -11.21
C VAL A 129 -18.39 21.61 -11.20
N ILE A 130 -18.57 20.43 -10.61
CA ILE A 130 -17.67 19.29 -10.79
C ILE A 130 -18.24 18.43 -11.92
N LEU A 131 -17.53 18.35 -13.04
CA LEU A 131 -17.89 17.45 -14.14
C LEU A 131 -17.20 16.10 -13.92
N SER A 132 -17.97 15.06 -13.63
CA SER A 132 -17.43 13.77 -13.20
C SER A 132 -17.62 12.64 -14.20
N MET A 133 -16.73 11.66 -14.16
CA MET A 133 -16.92 10.37 -14.81
C MET A 133 -16.32 9.23 -13.98
N HIS A 134 -16.99 8.08 -13.98
CA HIS A 134 -16.56 6.88 -13.27
C HIS A 134 -16.51 5.68 -14.22
N ASP A 135 -15.44 4.89 -14.15
CA ASP A 135 -15.35 3.60 -14.86
C ASP A 135 -14.88 2.49 -13.91
N PHE A 136 -15.77 1.55 -13.61
CA PHE A 136 -15.48 0.47 -12.67
C PHE A 136 -14.72 -0.71 -13.30
N ALA A 137 -14.59 -0.75 -14.63
CA ALA A 137 -13.91 -1.83 -15.35
C ALA A 137 -12.41 -1.54 -15.56
N GLY A 138 -12.04 -0.28 -15.72
CA GLY A 138 -10.64 0.11 -15.95
C GLY A 138 -10.50 1.53 -16.48
N PRO A 139 -9.27 2.00 -16.75
CA PRO A 139 -9.07 3.18 -17.58
C PRO A 139 -9.80 3.00 -18.93
N PRO A 140 -10.73 3.89 -19.30
CA PRO A 140 -11.46 3.79 -20.56
C PRO A 140 -10.50 3.83 -21.76
N ARG A 141 -10.79 3.04 -22.80
CA ARG A 141 -9.96 3.04 -24.03
C ARG A 141 -9.94 4.40 -24.74
N ASP A 142 -11.02 5.17 -24.60
CA ASP A 142 -11.22 6.50 -25.16
C ASP A 142 -11.01 7.61 -24.11
N LEU A 143 -10.32 7.32 -22.99
CA LEU A 143 -10.13 8.25 -21.87
C LEU A 143 -9.60 9.62 -22.34
N ALA A 144 -8.58 9.66 -23.19
CA ALA A 144 -8.02 10.92 -23.70
C ALA A 144 -9.07 11.77 -24.44
N ARG A 145 -9.95 11.14 -25.23
CA ARG A 145 -11.04 11.84 -25.95
C ARG A 145 -12.07 12.41 -24.96
N ARG A 146 -12.44 11.63 -23.95
CA ARG A 146 -13.38 12.06 -22.90
C ARG A 146 -12.81 13.23 -22.11
N LEU A 147 -11.56 13.13 -21.69
CA LEU A 147 -10.84 14.18 -20.97
C LEU A 147 -10.78 15.49 -21.77
N LEU A 148 -10.48 15.42 -23.06
CA LEU A 148 -10.49 16.59 -23.93
C LEU A 148 -11.88 17.24 -24.00
N ALA A 149 -12.93 16.43 -24.18
CA ALA A 149 -14.30 16.93 -24.21
C ALA A 149 -14.73 17.56 -22.87
N MET A 150 -14.37 16.93 -21.74
CA MET A 150 -14.62 17.48 -20.41
C MET A 150 -13.88 18.81 -20.21
N ALA A 151 -12.60 18.89 -20.59
CA ALA A 151 -11.80 20.11 -20.48
C ALA A 151 -12.27 21.25 -21.39
N GLN A 152 -12.95 20.94 -22.48
CA GLN A 152 -13.55 21.92 -23.40
C GLN A 152 -14.98 22.32 -23.00
N THR A 153 -15.56 21.69 -21.98
CA THR A 153 -16.91 22.03 -21.51
C THR A 153 -16.89 23.37 -20.76
N GLY A 154 -17.66 24.35 -21.22
CA GLY A 154 -17.81 25.66 -20.58
C GLY A 154 -18.59 25.56 -19.27
N GLY A 155 -18.32 26.48 -18.33
CA GLY A 155 -18.98 26.54 -17.01
C GLY A 155 -18.67 25.38 -16.06
N VAL A 156 -17.59 24.63 -16.32
CA VAL A 156 -17.07 23.57 -15.45
C VAL A 156 -15.84 24.06 -14.69
N ASP A 157 -15.92 24.08 -13.36
CA ASP A 157 -14.85 24.54 -12.48
C ASP A 157 -13.83 23.45 -12.16
N VAL A 158 -14.28 22.20 -12.08
CA VAL A 158 -13.46 21.06 -11.65
C VAL A 158 -13.76 19.83 -12.51
N ILE A 159 -12.72 19.15 -12.97
CA ILE A 159 -12.84 17.86 -13.65
C ILE A 159 -12.66 16.74 -12.63
N LYS A 160 -13.53 15.73 -12.63
CA LYS A 160 -13.41 14.54 -11.78
C LYS A 160 -13.37 13.28 -12.62
N VAL A 161 -12.30 12.52 -12.51
CA VAL A 161 -12.15 11.23 -13.18
C VAL A 161 -11.79 10.17 -12.14
N ALA A 162 -12.60 9.13 -12.10
CA ALA A 162 -12.33 7.96 -11.30
C ALA A 162 -12.41 6.69 -12.15
N TYR A 163 -11.41 5.82 -12.05
CA TYR A 163 -11.48 4.50 -12.70
C TYR A 163 -10.82 3.42 -11.86
N THR A 164 -11.22 2.16 -12.03
CA THR A 164 -10.54 1.03 -11.37
C THR A 164 -9.14 0.85 -11.96
N ALA A 165 -8.10 0.95 -11.14
CA ALA A 165 -6.74 0.63 -11.60
C ALA A 165 -6.55 -0.88 -11.64
N ARG A 166 -5.91 -1.36 -12.71
CA ARG A 166 -5.51 -2.77 -12.87
C ARG A 166 -4.02 -2.98 -12.56
N SER A 167 -3.29 -1.90 -12.33
CA SER A 167 -1.88 -1.88 -11.97
C SER A 167 -1.51 -0.56 -11.31
N VAL A 168 -0.35 -0.49 -10.65
CA VAL A 168 0.20 0.78 -10.14
C VAL A 168 0.39 1.81 -11.26
N ARG A 169 0.71 1.37 -12.48
CA ARG A 169 0.89 2.25 -13.66
C ARG A 169 -0.40 2.97 -14.03
N ASP A 170 -1.55 2.28 -13.96
CA ASP A 170 -2.86 2.92 -14.18
C ASP A 170 -3.11 4.02 -13.14
N ALA A 171 -2.66 3.85 -11.90
CA ALA A 171 -2.78 4.87 -10.85
C ALA A 171 -1.77 6.03 -11.01
N LEU A 172 -0.57 5.77 -11.53
CA LEU A 172 0.38 6.83 -11.91
C LEU A 172 -0.16 7.68 -13.07
N ALA A 173 -0.80 7.05 -14.06
CA ALA A 173 -1.48 7.75 -15.13
C ALA A 173 -2.60 8.67 -14.61
N ALA A 174 -3.37 8.23 -13.60
CA ALA A 174 -4.38 9.09 -12.97
C ALA A 174 -3.72 10.31 -12.29
N LEU A 175 -2.63 10.09 -11.55
CA LEU A 175 -1.89 11.15 -10.85
C LEU A 175 -1.30 12.19 -11.81
N ALA A 176 -1.04 11.85 -13.07
CA ALA A 176 -0.52 12.81 -14.05
C ALA A 176 -1.57 13.86 -14.49
N LEU A 177 -2.86 13.48 -14.49
CA LEU A 177 -3.93 14.27 -15.10
C LEU A 177 -4.08 15.72 -14.58
N PRO A 178 -3.95 16.02 -13.27
CA PRO A 178 -4.12 17.39 -12.80
C PRO A 178 -3.13 18.39 -13.40
N GLY A 179 -1.93 17.94 -13.79
CA GLY A 179 -0.95 18.77 -14.49
C GLY A 179 -1.22 18.96 -15.98
N GLU A 180 -2.09 18.15 -16.58
CA GLU A 180 -2.31 18.08 -18.03
C GLU A 180 -3.57 18.81 -18.50
N LEU A 181 -4.61 18.89 -17.65
CA LEU A 181 -5.93 19.37 -18.06
C LEU A 181 -6.13 20.90 -17.93
N GLY A 182 -5.17 21.62 -17.35
CA GLY A 182 -5.24 23.08 -17.20
C GLY A 182 -6.39 23.59 -16.32
N ARG A 183 -7.09 22.70 -15.61
CA ARG A 183 -8.19 22.98 -14.69
C ARG A 183 -7.99 22.21 -13.38
N PRO A 184 -8.55 22.70 -12.25
CA PRO A 184 -8.62 21.92 -11.04
C PRO A 184 -9.18 20.52 -11.32
N THR A 185 -8.43 19.48 -10.94
CA THR A 185 -8.75 18.11 -11.34
C THR A 185 -8.68 17.17 -10.14
N ILE A 186 -9.69 16.32 -10.04
CA ILE A 186 -9.80 15.21 -9.09
C ILE A 186 -9.55 13.95 -9.92
N ALA A 187 -8.39 13.31 -9.76
CA ALA A 187 -8.05 12.11 -10.53
C ALA A 187 -7.73 10.97 -9.57
N LEU A 188 -8.54 9.91 -9.59
CA LEU A 188 -8.47 8.84 -8.61
C LEU A 188 -8.54 7.47 -9.27
N ALA A 189 -7.60 6.62 -8.90
CA ALA A 189 -7.68 5.21 -9.17
C ALA A 189 -8.41 4.49 -8.02
N MET A 190 -9.37 3.64 -8.37
CA MET A 190 -10.08 2.75 -7.45
C MET A 190 -9.40 1.38 -7.37
N GLY A 191 -9.77 0.60 -6.36
CA GLY A 191 -9.25 -0.74 -6.12
C GLY A 191 -7.90 -0.74 -5.39
N GLU A 192 -7.34 -1.93 -5.21
CA GLU A 192 -6.12 -2.14 -4.42
C GLU A 192 -4.88 -1.43 -4.98
N PHE A 193 -4.80 -1.28 -6.31
CA PHE A 193 -3.75 -0.55 -7.00
C PHE A 193 -3.93 0.97 -6.91
N GLY A 194 -5.09 1.44 -6.45
CA GLY A 194 -5.48 2.84 -6.52
C GLY A 194 -5.04 3.70 -5.33
N LEU A 195 -4.63 3.09 -4.21
CA LEU A 195 -4.35 3.83 -2.97
C LEU A 195 -3.32 4.94 -3.16
N LEU A 196 -2.27 4.72 -3.97
CA LEU A 196 -1.26 5.76 -4.23
C LEU A 196 -1.86 7.03 -4.85
N SER A 197 -2.89 6.91 -5.70
CA SER A 197 -3.52 8.07 -6.32
C SER A 197 -4.25 8.95 -5.29
N ARG A 198 -4.75 8.33 -4.22
CA ARG A 198 -5.47 9.01 -3.15
C ARG A 198 -4.53 9.69 -2.17
N VAL A 199 -3.41 9.04 -1.84
CA VAL A 199 -2.40 9.56 -0.90
C VAL A 199 -1.53 10.63 -1.56
N LEU A 200 -1.15 10.45 -2.83
CA LEU A 200 -0.23 11.36 -3.54
C LEU A 200 -0.96 12.50 -4.27
N ALA A 201 -2.28 12.62 -4.15
CA ALA A 201 -3.02 13.74 -4.76
C ALA A 201 -2.40 15.12 -4.45
N PRO A 202 -1.97 15.45 -3.20
CA PRO A 202 -1.28 16.71 -2.91
C PRO A 202 0.01 16.94 -3.69
N LYS A 203 0.80 15.88 -3.87
CA LYS A 203 2.08 15.93 -4.57
C LYS A 203 1.92 16.23 -6.07
N PHE A 204 0.81 15.80 -6.66
CA PHE A 204 0.53 15.94 -8.08
C PHE A 204 -0.47 17.06 -8.40
N GLY A 205 -0.82 17.90 -7.41
CA GLY A 205 -1.73 19.02 -7.62
C GLY A 205 -3.21 18.62 -7.78
N GLY A 206 -3.59 17.43 -7.30
CA GLY A 206 -4.99 17.02 -7.25
C GLY A 206 -5.82 18.01 -6.43
N PHE A 207 -6.99 18.39 -6.93
CA PHE A 207 -7.85 19.38 -6.29
C PHE A 207 -8.40 18.88 -4.94
N LEU A 208 -8.84 17.62 -4.89
CA LEU A 208 -9.26 16.94 -3.66
C LEU A 208 -8.99 15.44 -3.72
N THR A 209 -9.02 14.78 -2.57
CA THR A 209 -9.02 13.31 -2.44
C THR A 209 -10.13 12.88 -1.48
N PHE A 210 -10.70 11.70 -1.70
CA PHE A 210 -11.79 11.17 -0.88
C PHE A 210 -11.28 10.20 0.19
N ALA A 211 -11.81 10.35 1.40
CA ALA A 211 -11.53 9.51 2.54
C ALA A 211 -12.84 9.05 3.20
N ALA A 212 -12.94 7.79 3.58
CA ALA A 212 -14.11 7.30 4.29
C ALA A 212 -14.07 7.78 5.75
N LEU A 213 -15.24 8.11 6.32
CA LEU A 213 -15.32 8.46 7.75
C LEU A 213 -14.98 7.25 8.63
N ARG A 214 -15.44 6.07 8.20
CA ARG A 214 -15.27 4.77 8.86
C ARG A 214 -14.97 3.74 7.78
N GLU A 215 -14.33 2.62 8.11
CA GLU A 215 -14.03 1.58 7.11
C GLU A 215 -15.30 1.05 6.41
N ALA A 216 -16.37 0.84 7.19
CA ALA A 216 -17.67 0.41 6.67
C ALA A 216 -18.41 1.46 5.83
N SER A 217 -17.98 2.73 5.87
CA SER A 217 -18.63 3.83 5.14
C SER A 217 -17.89 4.21 3.84
N ALA A 218 -17.01 3.35 3.34
CA ALA A 218 -16.34 3.57 2.07
C ALA A 218 -17.35 3.55 0.91
N THR A 219 -17.34 4.58 0.07
CA THR A 219 -18.26 4.71 -1.07
C THR A 219 -17.63 4.25 -2.38
N ALA A 220 -16.35 3.88 -2.38
CA ALA A 220 -15.63 3.37 -3.53
C ALA A 220 -14.57 2.33 -3.13
N PRO A 221 -14.29 1.32 -3.99
CA PRO A 221 -13.25 0.33 -3.73
C PRO A 221 -11.86 0.97 -3.49
N GLY A 222 -11.18 0.51 -2.44
CA GLY A 222 -9.82 0.98 -2.09
C GLY A 222 -9.77 2.38 -1.46
N GLN A 223 -10.90 2.93 -1.02
CA GLN A 223 -10.94 4.22 -0.32
C GLN A 223 -10.38 4.09 1.11
N PRO A 224 -9.33 4.82 1.48
CA PRO A 224 -8.80 4.82 2.84
C PRO A 224 -9.70 5.63 3.77
N THR A 225 -9.62 5.36 5.07
CA THR A 225 -10.27 6.20 6.07
C THR A 225 -9.55 7.54 6.22
N LEU A 226 -10.25 8.55 6.74
CA LEU A 226 -9.68 9.85 7.05
C LEU A 226 -8.52 9.73 8.05
N ALA A 227 -8.72 8.96 9.12
CA ALA A 227 -7.66 8.65 10.10
C ALA A 227 -6.43 8.00 9.43
N LEU A 228 -6.63 7.05 8.50
CA LEU A 228 -5.52 6.41 7.80
C LEU A 228 -4.72 7.41 6.95
N LEU A 229 -5.38 8.30 6.21
CA LEU A 229 -4.70 9.32 5.41
C LEU A 229 -3.92 10.31 6.27
N ARG A 230 -4.51 10.77 7.38
CA ARG A 230 -3.92 11.82 8.23
C ARG A 230 -2.83 11.27 9.15
N GLU A 231 -3.08 10.15 9.81
CA GLU A 231 -2.19 9.63 10.85
C GLU A 231 -1.05 8.78 10.25
N ARG A 232 -1.36 7.85 9.34
CA ARG A 232 -0.34 6.97 8.75
C ARG A 232 0.40 7.64 7.62
N TYR A 233 -0.33 8.21 6.67
CA TYR A 233 0.27 8.79 5.46
C TYR A 233 0.62 10.27 5.59
N ARG A 234 0.10 10.96 6.62
CA ARG A 234 0.36 12.38 6.88
C ARG A 234 0.11 13.21 5.62
N VAL A 235 -1.04 12.96 4.99
CA VAL A 235 -1.38 13.49 3.66
C VAL A 235 -1.24 15.01 3.57
N GLU A 236 -1.47 15.74 4.66
CA GLU A 236 -1.33 17.20 4.72
C GLU A 236 0.12 17.68 4.69
N SER A 237 1.10 16.84 5.05
CA SER A 237 2.53 17.17 4.93
C SER A 237 3.12 16.85 3.57
N ILE A 238 2.36 16.17 2.69
CA ILE A 238 2.84 15.77 1.37
C ILE A 238 2.83 16.97 0.42
N GLY A 239 3.98 17.29 -0.17
CA GLY A 239 4.15 18.31 -1.19
C GLY A 239 4.88 17.79 -2.43
N THR A 240 5.16 18.69 -3.38
CA THR A 240 5.86 18.37 -4.63
C THR A 240 7.27 17.82 -4.40
N ALA A 241 7.95 18.30 -3.36
CA ALA A 241 9.31 17.86 -3.00
C ALA A 241 9.35 16.52 -2.23
N THR A 242 8.26 16.11 -1.58
CA THR A 242 8.20 14.90 -0.74
C THR A 242 8.68 13.68 -1.53
N ARG A 243 9.61 12.92 -0.94
CA ARG A 243 10.14 11.71 -1.56
C ARG A 243 9.18 10.54 -1.37
N VAL A 244 8.96 9.78 -2.43
CA VAL A 244 8.06 8.62 -2.38
C VAL A 244 8.86 7.34 -2.21
N TYR A 245 8.43 6.50 -1.28
CA TYR A 245 8.94 5.16 -1.04
C TYR A 245 7.79 4.16 -1.05
N GLY A 246 8.08 2.87 -1.13
CA GLY A 246 7.03 1.87 -0.96
C GLY A 246 7.49 0.44 -0.77
N ILE A 247 6.51 -0.45 -0.56
CA ILE A 247 6.69 -1.89 -0.52
C ILE A 247 6.09 -2.50 -1.79
N ILE A 248 6.92 -3.17 -2.57
CA ILE A 248 6.55 -3.83 -3.82
C ILE A 248 6.43 -5.34 -3.57
N GLY A 249 5.30 -5.93 -3.98
CA GLY A 249 5.03 -7.35 -3.79
C GLY A 249 3.60 -7.72 -4.14
N TRP A 250 3.27 -9.00 -3.93
CA TRP A 250 1.92 -9.52 -4.11
C TRP A 250 1.61 -10.73 -3.22
N PRO A 251 0.53 -10.69 -2.42
CA PRO A 251 -0.21 -9.48 -2.01
C PRO A 251 0.64 -8.58 -1.08
N VAL A 252 0.32 -7.28 -1.01
CA VAL A 252 1.15 -6.33 -0.23
C VAL A 252 0.37 -5.24 0.52
N THR A 253 -0.93 -5.12 0.28
CA THR A 253 -1.80 -4.10 0.88
C THR A 253 -1.88 -4.18 2.40
N HIS A 254 -1.76 -5.39 2.97
CA HIS A 254 -1.75 -5.62 4.42
C HIS A 254 -0.36 -5.59 5.06
N SER A 255 0.67 -5.17 4.32
CA SER A 255 2.03 -5.05 4.86
C SER A 255 2.06 -4.04 6.02
N ARG A 256 2.88 -4.34 7.03
CA ARG A 256 3.20 -3.42 8.14
C ARG A 256 4.31 -2.43 7.77
N SER A 257 4.98 -2.58 6.62
CA SER A 257 6.05 -1.67 6.20
C SER A 257 5.60 -0.20 6.10
N PRO A 258 4.41 0.15 5.57
CA PRO A 258 3.91 1.52 5.61
C PRO A 258 3.70 2.07 7.03
N LEU A 259 3.35 1.23 8.01
CA LEU A 259 3.21 1.66 9.40
C LEU A 259 4.57 2.10 9.97
N VAL A 260 5.58 1.23 9.88
CA VAL A 260 6.90 1.50 10.48
C VAL A 260 7.66 2.59 9.74
N HIS A 261 7.65 2.60 8.40
CA HIS A 261 8.47 3.54 7.64
C HIS A 261 7.92 4.96 7.67
N ASN A 262 6.60 5.17 7.60
CA ASN A 262 6.04 6.52 7.75
C ASN A 262 6.29 7.09 9.16
N ALA A 263 6.16 6.26 10.21
CA ALA A 263 6.50 6.66 11.56
C ALA A 263 8.01 6.95 11.71
N GLY A 264 8.86 6.15 11.07
CA GLY A 264 10.30 6.36 11.03
C GLY A 264 10.70 7.65 10.34
N PHE A 265 10.11 7.96 9.19
CA PHE A 265 10.33 9.24 8.49
C PHE A 265 9.86 10.43 9.32
N ALA A 266 8.72 10.31 10.01
CA ALA A 266 8.24 11.32 10.94
C ALA A 266 9.23 11.57 12.09
N ALA A 267 9.64 10.52 12.78
CA ALA A 267 10.58 10.60 13.90
C ALA A 267 11.95 11.15 13.48
N ALA A 268 12.38 10.85 12.25
CA ALA A 268 13.63 11.33 11.69
C ALA A 268 13.54 12.74 11.08
N GLY A 269 12.36 13.37 11.01
CA GLY A 269 12.17 14.66 10.36
C GLY A 269 12.48 14.65 8.86
N VAL A 270 12.20 13.54 8.18
CA VAL A 270 12.44 13.35 6.74
C VAL A 270 11.11 13.54 5.98
N ASP A 271 11.12 14.45 4.99
CA ASP A 271 9.98 14.70 4.10
C ASP A 271 9.82 13.57 3.08
N SER A 272 9.20 12.49 3.55
CA SER A 272 8.98 11.25 2.79
C SER A 272 7.66 10.60 3.16
N VAL A 273 7.06 9.90 2.19
CA VAL A 273 5.89 9.04 2.37
C VAL A 273 6.18 7.62 1.87
N TYR A 274 5.66 6.62 2.57
CA TYR A 274 5.82 5.21 2.24
C TYR A 274 4.47 4.54 1.92
N LEU A 275 4.36 3.90 0.75
CA LEU A 275 3.10 3.34 0.23
C LEU A 275 3.17 1.83 -0.06
N PRO A 276 2.05 1.09 0.00
CA PRO A 276 1.97 -0.19 -0.70
C PRO A 276 1.94 0.04 -2.21
N LEU A 277 2.74 -0.74 -2.94
CA LEU A 277 2.86 -0.69 -4.40
C LEU A 277 2.64 -2.11 -4.97
N PRO A 278 1.37 -2.59 -5.02
CA PRO A 278 1.06 -3.94 -5.44
C PRO A 278 1.45 -4.18 -6.90
N VAL A 279 2.13 -5.30 -7.16
CA VAL A 279 2.49 -5.74 -8.51
C VAL A 279 2.04 -7.19 -8.65
N ALA A 280 0.91 -7.41 -9.31
CA ALA A 280 0.34 -8.75 -9.39
C ALA A 280 1.24 -9.76 -10.12
N ALA A 281 1.13 -11.03 -9.70
CA ALA A 281 1.64 -12.15 -10.48
C ALA A 281 0.85 -12.28 -11.80
N GLY A 282 1.57 -12.51 -12.90
CA GLY A 282 1.00 -12.80 -14.21
C GLY A 282 0.59 -14.26 -14.36
N ALA A 283 0.29 -14.67 -15.60
CA ALA A 283 -0.05 -16.05 -15.92
C ALA A 283 1.14 -17.00 -15.75
N ASP A 284 2.36 -16.45 -15.86
CA ASP A 284 3.63 -17.16 -15.73
C ASP A 284 4.72 -16.22 -15.15
N GLU A 285 5.93 -16.76 -14.97
CA GLU A 285 7.05 -16.01 -14.39
C GLU A 285 7.52 -14.86 -15.29
N GLU A 286 7.52 -15.03 -16.61
CA GLU A 286 8.05 -14.00 -17.53
C GLU A 286 7.07 -12.82 -17.65
N THR A 287 5.77 -13.09 -17.70
CA THR A 287 4.72 -12.06 -17.63
C THR A 287 4.73 -11.33 -16.28
N THR A 288 4.99 -12.04 -15.18
CA THR A 288 5.19 -11.42 -13.87
C THR A 288 6.42 -10.51 -13.87
N TYR A 289 7.55 -10.99 -14.40
CA TYR A 289 8.78 -10.22 -14.49
C TYR A 289 8.60 -8.98 -15.37
N ALA A 290 7.95 -9.10 -16.53
CA ALA A 290 7.70 -7.99 -17.43
C ALA A 290 6.85 -6.89 -16.76
N SER A 291 5.78 -7.27 -16.04
CA SER A 291 4.95 -6.30 -15.30
C SER A 291 5.72 -5.64 -14.16
N PHE A 292 6.53 -6.41 -13.42
CA PHE A 292 7.41 -5.88 -12.39
C PHE A 292 8.42 -4.88 -12.96
N LYS A 293 9.16 -5.28 -14.01
CA LYS A 293 10.14 -4.45 -14.70
C LYS A 293 9.53 -3.15 -15.20
N ALA A 294 8.40 -3.20 -15.90
CA ALA A 294 7.71 -2.02 -16.40
C ALA A 294 7.31 -1.07 -15.26
N THR A 295 6.75 -1.60 -14.17
CA THR A 295 6.35 -0.78 -13.01
C THR A 295 7.54 -0.13 -12.33
N LEU A 296 8.63 -0.86 -12.09
CA LEU A 296 9.81 -0.32 -11.42
C LEU A 296 10.49 0.77 -12.24
N LEU A 297 10.63 0.55 -13.55
CA LEU A 297 11.24 1.54 -14.42
C LEU A 297 10.39 2.81 -14.50
N GLU A 298 9.06 2.70 -14.52
CA GLU A 298 8.18 3.87 -14.46
C GLU A 298 8.31 4.64 -13.14
N LEU A 299 8.34 3.93 -12.00
CA LEU A 299 8.55 4.55 -10.69
C LEU A 299 9.91 5.27 -10.58
N VAL A 300 10.97 4.68 -11.13
CA VAL A 300 12.32 5.25 -11.10
C VAL A 300 12.44 6.47 -12.01
N HIS A 301 11.79 6.46 -13.18
CA HIS A 301 11.93 7.51 -14.18
C HIS A 301 10.91 8.64 -14.05
N ASP A 302 9.79 8.47 -13.35
CA ASP A 302 8.87 9.59 -13.09
C ASP A 302 9.52 10.58 -12.10
N GLU A 303 10.04 11.69 -12.64
CA GLU A 303 10.72 12.72 -11.86
C GLU A 303 9.79 13.38 -10.83
N ARG A 304 8.49 13.48 -11.15
CA ARG A 304 7.50 14.11 -10.27
C ARG A 304 7.30 13.27 -9.02
N LEU A 305 7.42 11.93 -9.10
CA LEU A 305 7.38 11.06 -7.93
C LEU A 305 8.51 11.32 -6.94
N ASN A 306 9.67 11.84 -7.40
CA ASN A 306 10.88 11.92 -6.58
C ASN A 306 11.12 10.59 -5.83
N PHE A 307 11.07 9.49 -6.57
CA PHE A 307 11.07 8.15 -6.00
C PHE A 307 12.42 7.86 -5.34
N GLY A 308 12.40 7.50 -4.07
CA GLY A 308 13.59 7.29 -3.26
C GLY A 308 14.00 5.82 -3.09
N GLY A 309 13.12 4.89 -3.44
CA GLY A 309 13.37 3.46 -3.34
C GLY A 309 12.17 2.67 -2.85
N ALA A 310 12.37 1.37 -2.70
CA ALA A 310 11.33 0.48 -2.23
C ALA A 310 11.89 -0.71 -1.45
N SER A 311 11.12 -1.21 -0.49
CA SER A 311 11.26 -2.59 -0.07
C SER A 311 10.65 -3.48 -1.15
N VAL A 312 11.21 -4.68 -1.35
CA VAL A 312 10.69 -5.68 -2.28
C VAL A 312 10.47 -6.99 -1.54
N THR A 313 9.25 -7.53 -1.63
CA THR A 313 8.87 -8.79 -1.00
C THR A 313 8.41 -9.81 -2.05
N ILE A 314 7.91 -10.95 -1.58
CA ILE A 314 7.40 -12.05 -2.41
C ILE A 314 6.37 -11.48 -3.43
N PRO A 315 6.41 -11.94 -4.69
CA PRO A 315 7.37 -12.89 -5.28
C PRO A 315 8.62 -12.23 -5.90
N HIS A 316 8.82 -10.93 -5.78
CA HIS A 316 9.70 -10.17 -6.68
C HIS A 316 11.16 -9.98 -6.24
N LYS A 317 11.62 -10.64 -5.18
CA LYS A 317 13.00 -10.46 -4.70
C LYS A 317 14.05 -10.88 -5.74
N GLU A 318 13.77 -11.97 -6.46
CA GLU A 318 14.64 -12.45 -7.54
C GLU A 318 14.50 -11.58 -8.80
N HIS A 319 13.30 -11.04 -9.05
CA HIS A 319 13.06 -10.07 -10.13
C HIS A 319 13.87 -8.79 -9.94
N LEU A 320 13.98 -8.26 -8.71
CA LEU A 320 14.81 -7.08 -8.46
C LEU A 320 16.29 -7.35 -8.77
N ALA A 321 16.80 -8.53 -8.37
CA ALA A 321 18.18 -8.92 -8.67
C ALA A 321 18.41 -9.17 -10.17
N ARG A 322 17.43 -9.76 -10.89
CA ARG A 322 17.46 -9.89 -12.35
C ARG A 322 17.51 -8.52 -13.02
N LEU A 323 16.61 -7.61 -12.64
CA LEU A 323 16.53 -6.26 -13.20
C LEU A 323 17.81 -5.48 -12.94
N ALA A 324 18.36 -5.55 -11.73
CA ALA A 324 19.61 -4.89 -11.39
C ALA A 324 20.77 -5.34 -12.30
N ARG A 325 20.87 -6.64 -12.62
CA ARG A 325 21.84 -7.15 -13.59
C ARG A 325 21.59 -6.64 -15.01
N GLU A 326 20.34 -6.67 -15.47
CA GLU A 326 19.96 -6.19 -16.80
C GLU A 326 20.21 -4.68 -16.98
N GLN A 327 20.08 -3.89 -15.92
CA GLN A 327 20.26 -2.43 -15.95
C GLN A 327 21.67 -1.98 -15.51
N GLY A 328 22.53 -2.90 -15.07
CA GLY A 328 23.86 -2.56 -14.54
C GLY A 328 23.81 -1.76 -13.23
N TRP A 329 22.77 -1.94 -12.41
CA TRP A 329 22.64 -1.30 -11.10
C TRP A 329 23.62 -1.87 -10.08
N GLU A 330 24.04 -1.06 -9.11
CA GLU A 330 24.93 -1.52 -8.04
C GLU A 330 24.21 -2.55 -7.17
N THR A 331 24.91 -3.61 -6.76
CA THR A 331 24.40 -4.66 -5.88
C THR A 331 25.40 -4.95 -4.76
N ASP A 332 24.90 -5.32 -3.57
CA ASP A 332 25.75 -5.81 -2.49
C ASP A 332 26.13 -7.30 -2.69
N ASP A 333 27.14 -7.76 -1.93
CA ASP A 333 27.65 -9.13 -2.02
C ASP A 333 26.56 -10.16 -1.75
N ALA A 334 25.68 -9.86 -0.80
CA ALA A 334 24.54 -10.70 -0.47
C ALA A 334 23.58 -10.84 -1.66
N THR A 335 23.22 -9.76 -2.34
CA THR A 335 22.37 -9.82 -3.54
C THR A 335 23.03 -10.63 -4.65
N ARG A 336 24.34 -10.45 -4.88
CA ARG A 336 25.08 -11.21 -5.89
C ARG A 336 25.14 -12.70 -5.58
N GLY A 337 25.43 -13.07 -4.32
CA GLY A 337 25.52 -14.46 -3.89
C GLY A 337 24.17 -15.18 -3.76
N ILE A 338 23.13 -14.47 -3.32
CA ILE A 338 21.79 -15.04 -3.11
C ILE A 338 20.98 -15.07 -4.42
N GLY A 339 21.26 -14.14 -5.34
CA GLY A 339 20.42 -13.89 -6.51
C GLY A 339 19.07 -13.25 -6.16
N ALA A 340 18.97 -12.56 -5.02
CA ALA A 340 17.75 -11.90 -4.58
C ALA A 340 18.05 -10.62 -3.78
N ALA A 341 17.28 -9.57 -4.05
CA ALA A 341 17.33 -8.29 -3.34
C ALA A 341 15.94 -7.98 -2.76
N ASN A 342 15.90 -7.36 -1.57
CA ASN A 342 14.65 -6.94 -0.92
C ASN A 342 14.59 -5.42 -0.72
N THR A 343 15.60 -4.67 -1.19
CA THR A 343 15.73 -3.24 -0.93
C THR A 343 16.28 -2.54 -2.15
N MET A 344 15.52 -1.61 -2.70
CA MET A 344 15.95 -0.71 -3.77
C MET A 344 16.18 0.67 -3.19
N VAL A 345 17.31 1.29 -3.54
CA VAL A 345 17.67 2.66 -3.18
C VAL A 345 17.82 3.45 -4.46
N VAL A 346 17.13 4.59 -4.56
CA VAL A 346 17.20 5.48 -5.70
C VAL A 346 17.71 6.85 -5.24
N SER A 347 18.86 7.26 -5.76
CA SER A 347 19.48 8.56 -5.50
C SER A 347 19.61 9.35 -6.80
N ALA A 348 19.55 10.68 -6.70
CA ALA A 348 19.91 11.54 -7.80
C ALA A 348 21.44 11.68 -7.85
N ARG A 349 22.05 11.52 -9.02
CA ARG A 349 23.46 11.81 -9.25
C ARG A 349 23.57 12.95 -10.26
N GLY A 350 23.92 14.15 -9.79
CA GLY A 350 24.12 15.32 -10.64
C GLY A 350 22.99 15.56 -11.65
N ASP A 351 23.35 16.06 -12.83
CA ASP A 351 22.42 16.60 -13.84
C ASP A 351 21.70 15.51 -14.66
N ALA A 352 20.83 14.75 -13.98
CA ALA A 352 19.71 13.93 -14.51
C ALA A 352 19.84 12.40 -14.48
N GLN A 353 20.98 11.79 -14.15
CA GLN A 353 21.02 10.32 -14.03
C GLN A 353 20.64 9.84 -12.61
N ARG A 354 19.63 8.96 -12.53
CA ARG A 354 19.25 8.27 -11.29
C ARG A 354 20.22 7.11 -11.04
N GLU A 355 20.86 7.10 -9.89
CA GLU A 355 21.66 5.97 -9.42
C GLU A 355 20.74 5.02 -8.65
N VAL A 356 20.73 3.76 -9.04
CA VAL A 356 19.91 2.73 -8.42
C VAL A 356 20.80 1.64 -7.86
N ARG A 357 20.51 1.25 -6.61
CA ARG A 357 21.18 0.16 -5.90
C ARG A 357 20.14 -0.87 -5.48
N ALA A 358 20.43 -2.15 -5.72
CA ALA A 358 19.62 -3.27 -5.26
C ALA A 358 20.38 -4.06 -4.19
N LEU A 359 19.85 -4.02 -2.97
CA LEU A 359 20.49 -4.50 -1.75
C LEU A 359 19.65 -5.61 -1.09
N ASN A 360 20.28 -6.37 -0.20
CA ASN A 360 19.63 -7.37 0.63
C ASN A 360 19.80 -7.03 2.12
N THR A 361 18.72 -6.59 2.76
CA THR A 361 18.69 -6.31 4.21
C THR A 361 18.19 -7.50 5.03
N ASP A 362 17.65 -8.55 4.41
CA ASP A 362 17.23 -9.77 5.12
C ASP A 362 18.44 -10.53 5.68
N ALA A 363 19.49 -10.70 4.88
CA ALA A 363 20.71 -11.40 5.29
C ALA A 363 21.41 -10.74 6.50
N PRO A 364 21.78 -9.45 6.47
CA PRO A 364 22.35 -8.78 7.63
C PRO A 364 21.38 -8.71 8.83
N ALA A 365 20.06 -8.68 8.61
CA ALA A 365 19.09 -8.77 9.70
C ALA A 365 19.14 -10.13 10.41
N VAL A 366 19.17 -11.24 9.66
CA VAL A 366 19.34 -12.58 10.22
C VAL A 366 20.61 -12.68 11.06
N ALA A 367 21.75 -12.26 10.50
CA ALA A 367 23.02 -12.28 11.23
C ALA A 367 22.93 -11.46 12.53
N ARG A 368 22.38 -10.24 12.50
CA ARG A 368 22.21 -9.40 13.69
C ARG A 368 21.34 -10.07 14.76
N CYS A 369 20.22 -10.67 14.36
CA CYS A 369 19.33 -11.36 15.29
C CYS A 369 20.00 -12.56 15.97
N VAL A 370 20.69 -13.40 15.18
CA VAL A 370 21.36 -14.60 15.69
C VAL A 370 22.55 -14.24 16.58
N VAL A 371 23.43 -13.34 16.13
CA VAL A 371 24.63 -12.92 16.88
C VAL A 371 24.25 -12.24 18.20
N ARG A 372 23.17 -11.46 18.24
CA ARG A 372 22.68 -10.84 19.49
C ARG A 372 22.38 -11.88 20.58
N VAL A 373 21.89 -13.05 20.20
CA VAL A 373 21.53 -14.13 21.16
C VAL A 373 22.70 -15.08 21.41
N MET A 374 23.44 -15.45 20.36
CA MET A 374 24.46 -16.50 20.42
C MET A 374 25.90 -16.00 20.62
N GLY A 375 26.13 -14.69 20.48
CA GLY A 375 27.47 -14.14 20.35
C GLY A 375 28.15 -14.58 19.04
N ASP A 376 29.42 -14.96 19.12
CA ASP A 376 30.18 -15.48 17.99
C ASP A 376 29.58 -16.80 17.47
N VAL A 377 29.35 -16.90 16.17
CA VAL A 377 28.78 -18.08 15.50
C VAL A 377 29.81 -18.92 14.75
N ARG A 378 31.09 -18.50 14.73
CA ARG A 378 32.16 -19.22 14.03
C ARG A 378 32.29 -20.66 14.50
N GLY A 379 32.28 -21.60 13.54
CA GLY A 379 32.36 -23.03 13.80
C GLY A 379 31.12 -23.65 14.48
N LYS A 380 30.09 -22.86 14.78
CA LYS A 380 28.83 -23.39 15.34
C LYS A 380 27.95 -23.89 14.22
N MET A 381 27.31 -25.04 14.42
CA MET A 381 26.41 -25.60 13.43
C MET A 381 25.04 -24.91 13.48
N VAL A 382 24.60 -24.37 12.34
CA VAL A 382 23.27 -23.77 12.19
C VAL A 382 22.48 -24.49 11.11
N ALA A 383 21.32 -25.02 11.49
CA ALA A 383 20.40 -25.67 10.55
C ALA A 383 19.43 -24.65 9.98
N VAL A 384 19.37 -24.53 8.66
CA VAL A 384 18.42 -23.65 7.95
C VAL A 384 17.34 -24.51 7.30
N LEU A 385 16.11 -24.38 7.77
CA LEU A 385 14.94 -25.07 7.24
C LEU A 385 14.33 -24.24 6.12
N GLY A 386 14.49 -24.68 4.88
CA GLY A 386 13.96 -24.03 3.69
C GLY A 386 15.04 -23.41 2.80
N ALA A 387 14.85 -23.54 1.49
CA ALA A 387 15.72 -22.95 0.46
C ALA A 387 14.97 -21.92 -0.42
N GLY A 388 14.01 -21.19 0.17
CA GLY A 388 13.35 -20.02 -0.42
C GLY A 388 14.11 -18.73 -0.09
N GLY A 389 13.60 -17.55 -0.49
CA GLY A 389 14.31 -16.27 -0.32
C GLY A 389 14.83 -15.99 1.10
N ALA A 390 14.02 -16.22 2.14
CA ALA A 390 14.45 -16.08 3.54
C ALA A 390 15.52 -17.11 3.93
N GLY A 391 15.41 -18.35 3.44
CA GLY A 391 16.38 -19.41 3.68
C GLY A 391 17.71 -19.16 2.98
N LYS A 392 17.68 -18.62 1.75
CA LYS A 392 18.90 -18.18 1.05
C LYS A 392 19.60 -17.06 1.82
N ALA A 393 18.84 -16.07 2.30
CA ALA A 393 19.38 -14.97 3.11
C ALA A 393 19.99 -15.46 4.43
N ALA A 394 19.31 -16.37 5.14
CA ALA A 394 19.82 -16.94 6.37
C ALA A 394 21.08 -17.77 6.16
N ALA A 395 21.08 -18.67 5.19
CA ALA A 395 22.23 -19.51 4.87
C ALA A 395 23.44 -18.66 4.47
N TRP A 396 23.25 -17.67 3.60
CA TRP A 396 24.30 -16.72 3.20
C TRP A 396 24.88 -15.95 4.40
N ALA A 397 24.01 -15.33 5.20
CA ALA A 397 24.42 -14.49 6.31
C ALA A 397 25.24 -15.26 7.35
N LEU A 398 24.81 -16.47 7.67
CA LEU A 398 25.45 -17.32 8.69
C LEU A 398 26.75 -17.94 8.16
N ALA A 399 26.78 -18.35 6.89
CA ALA A 399 28.01 -18.78 6.22
C ALA A 399 29.06 -17.67 6.19
N THR A 400 28.66 -16.45 5.84
CA THR A 400 29.54 -15.25 5.86
C THR A 400 30.04 -14.95 7.27
N SER A 401 29.24 -15.27 8.30
CA SER A 401 29.62 -15.12 9.71
C SER A 401 30.49 -16.28 10.23
N GLY A 402 30.86 -17.25 9.37
CA GLY A 402 31.73 -18.38 9.69
C GLY A 402 31.05 -19.56 10.38
N ALA A 403 29.71 -19.62 10.38
CA ALA A 403 28.98 -20.77 10.90
C ALA A 403 29.08 -21.98 9.97
N GLU A 404 28.92 -23.19 10.52
CA GLU A 404 28.74 -24.42 9.74
C GLU A 404 27.25 -24.55 9.37
N VAL A 405 26.90 -24.19 8.14
CA VAL A 405 25.50 -24.13 7.70
C VAL A 405 25.05 -25.45 7.11
N VAL A 406 23.96 -25.98 7.67
CA VAL A 406 23.28 -27.18 7.16
C VAL A 406 21.92 -26.80 6.60
N ILE A 407 21.75 -26.93 5.28
CA ILE A 407 20.49 -26.63 4.61
C ILE A 407 19.62 -27.87 4.60
N VAL A 408 18.43 -27.77 5.20
CA VAL A 408 17.42 -28.82 5.22
C VAL A 408 16.20 -28.33 4.45
N ASN A 409 15.84 -29.01 3.36
CA ASN A 409 14.73 -28.61 2.51
C ASN A 409 14.01 -29.84 1.95
N ARG A 410 12.70 -29.72 1.69
CA ARG A 410 11.89 -30.80 1.09
C ARG A 410 12.43 -31.23 -0.27
N SER A 411 12.81 -30.26 -1.11
CA SER A 411 13.53 -30.52 -2.36
C SER A 411 15.03 -30.45 -2.09
N ARG A 412 15.71 -31.60 -2.13
CA ARG A 412 17.18 -31.66 -1.98
C ARG A 412 17.90 -30.92 -3.09
N GLU A 413 17.39 -30.97 -4.31
CA GLU A 413 17.96 -30.25 -5.46
C GLU A 413 18.06 -28.76 -5.19
N ARG A 414 16.99 -28.12 -4.69
CA ARG A 414 17.01 -26.70 -4.31
C ARG A 414 18.03 -26.39 -3.22
N ALA A 415 18.22 -27.30 -2.26
CA ALA A 415 19.24 -27.14 -1.22
C ALA A 415 20.66 -27.25 -1.79
N HIS A 416 20.90 -28.19 -2.72
CA HIS A 416 22.19 -28.32 -3.40
C HIS A 416 22.50 -27.08 -4.25
N THR A 417 21.52 -26.56 -4.99
CA THR A 417 21.67 -25.33 -5.76
C THR A 417 22.04 -24.15 -4.87
N LEU A 418 21.39 -24.00 -3.72
CA LEU A 418 21.75 -22.95 -2.75
C LEU A 418 23.16 -23.15 -2.17
N ALA A 419 23.51 -24.38 -1.76
CA ALA A 419 24.84 -24.67 -1.22
C ALA A 419 25.95 -24.34 -2.23
N ARG A 420 25.78 -24.74 -3.50
CA ARG A 420 26.74 -24.42 -4.59
C ARG A 420 26.83 -22.92 -4.84
N ALA A 421 25.70 -22.21 -4.90
CA ALA A 421 25.70 -20.76 -5.12
C ALA A 421 26.44 -20.01 -4.00
N ILE A 422 26.33 -20.47 -2.75
CA ILE A 422 27.09 -19.89 -1.64
C ILE A 422 28.58 -20.21 -1.78
N ASP A 423 28.94 -21.46 -2.09
CA ASP A 423 30.34 -21.90 -2.25
C ASP A 423 31.06 -21.16 -3.39
N GLU A 424 30.37 -20.90 -4.51
CA GLU A 424 30.91 -20.15 -5.66
C GLU A 424 31.30 -18.71 -5.32
N VAL A 425 30.55 -18.05 -4.43
CA VAL A 425 30.78 -16.64 -4.07
C VAL A 425 31.54 -16.48 -2.75
N LEU A 426 31.50 -17.47 -1.86
CA LEU A 426 32.27 -17.55 -0.62
C LEU A 426 33.09 -18.84 -0.55
N PRO A 427 34.18 -18.95 -1.34
CA PRO A 427 35.05 -20.13 -1.29
C PRO A 427 35.57 -20.38 0.13
N GLY A 428 35.38 -21.61 0.63
CA GLY A 428 35.80 -22.01 1.98
C GLY A 428 34.74 -21.82 3.07
N ALA A 429 33.54 -21.33 2.73
CA ALA A 429 32.41 -21.38 3.65
C ALA A 429 31.97 -22.82 3.91
N SER A 430 31.70 -23.17 5.18
CA SER A 430 31.20 -24.51 5.53
C SER A 430 29.70 -24.58 5.31
N VAL A 431 29.27 -24.95 4.10
CA VAL A 431 27.84 -25.09 3.73
C VAL A 431 27.58 -26.45 3.10
N ARG A 432 26.61 -27.18 3.63
CA ARG A 432 26.21 -28.48 3.06
C ARG A 432 24.71 -28.72 3.13
N VAL A 433 24.24 -29.65 2.30
CA VAL A 433 22.87 -30.18 2.40
C VAL A 433 22.85 -31.23 3.51
N GLY A 434 21.84 -31.16 4.39
CA GLY A 434 21.66 -32.10 5.49
C GLY A 434 20.27 -32.71 5.54
N SER A 435 19.94 -33.21 6.73
CA SER A 435 18.69 -33.89 7.04
C SER A 435 18.20 -33.50 8.44
N ALA A 436 17.00 -33.94 8.80
CA ALA A 436 16.47 -33.73 10.16
C ALA A 436 17.37 -34.30 11.27
N LYS A 437 18.22 -35.30 10.98
CA LYS A 437 19.16 -35.87 11.97
C LYS A 437 20.22 -34.88 12.42
N ASP A 438 20.55 -33.90 11.58
CA ASP A 438 21.52 -32.87 11.92
C ASP A 438 20.99 -31.94 13.03
N LEU A 439 19.67 -31.80 13.19
CA LEU A 439 19.06 -30.92 14.18
C LEU A 439 19.50 -31.21 15.62
N ALA A 440 19.84 -32.47 15.93
CA ALA A 440 20.33 -32.89 17.24
C ALA A 440 21.71 -32.32 17.63
N ARG A 441 22.43 -31.71 16.67
CA ARG A 441 23.74 -31.06 16.88
C ARG A 441 23.70 -29.56 16.64
N ALA A 442 22.54 -29.01 16.27
CA ALA A 442 22.43 -27.61 15.87
C ALA A 442 22.50 -26.69 17.10
N ALA A 443 23.39 -25.71 17.05
CA ALA A 443 23.40 -24.61 18.01
C ALA A 443 22.27 -23.61 17.73
N CYS A 444 21.80 -23.55 16.48
CA CYS A 444 20.61 -22.81 16.09
C CYS A 444 19.85 -23.51 14.97
N VAL A 445 18.52 -23.41 15.01
CA VAL A 445 17.62 -23.80 13.91
C VAL A 445 16.91 -22.55 13.42
N VAL A 446 17.16 -22.17 12.17
CA VAL A 446 16.47 -21.07 11.48
C VAL A 446 15.37 -21.65 10.61
N HIS A 447 14.12 -21.37 10.95
CA HIS A 447 12.96 -21.72 10.17
C HIS A 447 12.62 -20.63 9.14
N ALA A 448 12.79 -20.96 7.86
CA ALA A 448 12.63 -20.06 6.73
C ALA A 448 11.60 -20.54 5.69
N THR A 449 10.56 -21.25 6.14
CA THR A 449 9.44 -21.70 5.30
C THR A 449 8.13 -21.00 5.71
N PRO A 450 7.07 -21.04 4.87
CA PRO A 450 5.77 -20.48 5.23
C PRO A 450 4.95 -21.31 6.24
N VAL A 451 5.46 -22.43 6.77
CA VAL A 451 4.74 -23.27 7.74
C VAL A 451 4.53 -22.50 9.04
N GLY A 452 3.31 -22.53 9.60
CA GLY A 452 2.96 -21.76 10.79
C GLY A 452 2.53 -20.30 10.52
N MET A 453 2.62 -19.84 9.27
CA MET A 453 2.17 -18.48 8.89
C MET A 453 0.64 -18.42 8.79
N GLN A 454 0.03 -17.45 9.47
CA GLN A 454 -1.41 -17.16 9.36
C GLN A 454 -1.78 -16.79 7.92
N GLY A 455 -2.82 -17.41 7.38
CA GLY A 455 -3.19 -17.28 5.96
C GLY A 455 -2.22 -17.96 4.99
N GLY A 456 -1.16 -18.60 5.49
CA GLY A 456 -0.24 -19.42 4.71
C GLY A 456 -0.78 -20.84 4.46
N PRO A 457 0.02 -21.71 3.82
CA PRO A 457 -0.41 -23.05 3.42
C PRO A 457 -0.62 -24.02 4.59
N ALA A 458 -0.04 -23.75 5.76
CA ALA A 458 -0.18 -24.60 6.94
C ALA A 458 -0.09 -23.79 8.26
N PRO A 459 -1.08 -22.94 8.59
CA PRO A 459 -0.99 -22.00 9.72
C PRO A 459 -0.90 -22.66 11.11
N GLY A 460 -1.55 -23.82 11.28
CA GLY A 460 -1.56 -24.56 12.56
C GLY A 460 -0.42 -25.58 12.70
N ALA A 461 0.47 -25.67 11.72
CA ALA A 461 1.54 -26.67 11.71
C ALA A 461 2.88 -26.09 12.20
N SER A 462 3.76 -26.97 12.67
CA SER A 462 5.16 -26.67 12.96
C SER A 462 6.05 -27.33 11.89
N PRO A 463 7.15 -26.67 11.45
CA PRO A 463 8.15 -27.28 10.57
C PRO A 463 8.95 -28.40 11.27
N LEU A 464 8.89 -28.47 12.59
CA LEU A 464 9.49 -29.53 13.41
C LEU A 464 8.37 -30.33 14.07
N ASP A 465 8.35 -31.64 13.83
CA ASP A 465 7.47 -32.54 14.59
C ASP A 465 7.94 -32.66 16.05
N PRO A 466 7.13 -33.25 16.96
CA PRO A 466 7.50 -33.37 18.37
C PRO A 466 8.82 -34.12 18.62
N ALA A 467 9.17 -35.11 17.80
CA ALA A 467 10.42 -35.87 17.96
C ALA A 467 11.63 -35.04 17.52
N MET A 468 11.52 -34.32 16.39
CA MET A 468 12.54 -33.38 15.94
C MET A 468 12.72 -32.26 16.97
N MET A 469 11.63 -31.67 17.44
CA MET A 469 11.66 -30.66 18.49
C MET A 469 12.32 -31.20 19.75
N ALA A 470 11.98 -32.41 20.21
CA ALA A 470 12.61 -33.04 21.39
C ALA A 470 14.11 -33.33 21.20
N SER A 471 14.55 -33.57 19.97
CA SER A 471 15.95 -33.85 19.68
C SER A 471 16.87 -32.62 19.71
N LEU A 472 16.33 -31.39 19.69
CA LEU A 472 17.16 -30.19 19.74
C LEU A 472 17.94 -30.11 21.06
N PRO A 473 19.23 -29.72 21.05
CA PRO A 473 20.02 -29.50 22.26
C PRO A 473 19.37 -28.48 23.22
N PRO A 474 19.58 -28.60 24.54
CA PRO A 474 19.03 -27.64 25.52
C PRO A 474 19.49 -26.20 25.32
N HIS A 475 20.64 -25.99 24.68
CA HIS A 475 21.21 -24.67 24.37
C HIS A 475 20.85 -24.17 22.97
N CYS A 476 20.04 -24.91 22.21
CA CYS A 476 19.70 -24.56 20.83
C CYS A 476 18.83 -23.30 20.80
N VAL A 477 19.17 -22.37 19.90
CA VAL A 477 18.35 -21.20 19.60
C VAL A 477 17.40 -21.53 18.44
N VAL A 478 16.11 -21.30 18.64
CA VAL A 478 15.09 -21.45 17.58
C VAL A 478 14.77 -20.07 17.02
N PHE A 479 15.02 -19.86 15.73
CA PHE A 479 14.69 -18.63 15.03
C PHE A 479 13.58 -18.90 14.02
N ASP A 480 12.40 -18.32 14.23
CA ASP A 480 11.31 -18.36 13.26
C ASP A 480 11.25 -17.07 12.43
N THR A 481 11.29 -17.18 11.10
CA THR A 481 11.13 -16.01 10.21
C THR A 481 9.67 -15.62 10.00
N VAL A 482 8.72 -16.49 10.38
CA VAL A 482 7.30 -16.17 10.40
C VAL A 482 7.00 -15.20 11.54
N TYR A 483 6.33 -14.10 11.23
CA TYR A 483 5.98 -13.07 12.22
C TYR A 483 4.47 -12.86 12.41
N VAL A 484 3.64 -13.50 11.59
CA VAL A 484 2.18 -13.50 11.73
C VAL A 484 1.70 -14.96 11.74
N PRO A 485 1.22 -15.49 12.87
CA PRO A 485 1.19 -14.84 14.18
C PRO A 485 2.60 -14.75 14.79
N ARG A 486 2.76 -13.93 15.84
CA ARG A 486 4.01 -13.85 16.60
C ARG A 486 4.33 -15.16 17.32
N GLU A 487 3.31 -15.77 17.92
CA GLU A 487 3.39 -17.06 18.62
C GLU A 487 2.99 -18.20 17.69
N THR A 488 3.90 -18.60 16.80
CA THR A 488 3.71 -19.76 15.91
C THR A 488 3.75 -21.07 16.71
N PRO A 489 3.25 -22.19 16.15
CA PRO A 489 3.42 -23.50 16.78
C PRO A 489 4.88 -23.86 17.10
N LEU A 490 5.83 -23.45 16.24
CA LEU A 490 7.27 -23.64 16.48
C LEU A 490 7.76 -22.85 17.70
N VAL A 491 7.42 -21.56 17.74
CA VAL A 491 7.81 -20.64 18.84
C VAL A 491 7.27 -21.14 20.17
N ARG A 492 5.99 -21.55 20.23
CA ARG A 492 5.37 -22.08 21.45
C ARG A 492 6.06 -23.35 21.93
N ALA A 493 6.31 -24.30 21.03
CA ALA A 493 6.97 -25.56 21.36
C ALA A 493 8.43 -25.35 21.85
N ALA A 494 9.16 -24.41 21.23
CA ALA A 494 10.51 -24.05 21.66
C ALA A 494 10.52 -23.44 23.08
N ARG A 495 9.59 -22.52 23.37
CA ARG A 495 9.46 -21.91 24.70
C ARG A 495 9.02 -22.91 25.77
N GLN A 496 8.13 -23.84 25.45
CA GLN A 496 7.75 -24.93 26.36
C GLN A 496 8.94 -25.82 26.74
N ARG A 497 9.94 -25.95 25.87
CA ARG A 497 11.21 -26.62 26.16
C ARG A 497 12.25 -25.73 26.85
N GLY A 498 11.93 -24.47 27.13
CA GLY A 498 12.87 -23.50 27.71
C GLY A 498 13.98 -23.05 26.75
N LEU A 499 13.82 -23.28 25.44
CA LEU A 499 14.80 -22.85 24.44
C LEU A 499 14.73 -21.33 24.23
N SER A 500 15.87 -20.74 23.89
CA SER A 500 15.92 -19.35 23.44
C SER A 500 15.25 -19.21 22.07
N VAL A 501 14.41 -18.19 21.91
CA VAL A 501 13.66 -17.96 20.68
C VAL A 501 13.95 -16.57 20.12
N ILE A 502 14.13 -16.51 18.80
CA ILE A 502 14.09 -15.28 18.01
C ILE A 502 12.81 -15.32 17.18
N THR A 503 11.92 -14.34 17.36
CA THR A 503 10.64 -14.30 16.64
C THR A 503 10.75 -13.50 15.34
N GLY A 504 9.84 -13.75 14.39
CA GLY A 504 9.92 -13.14 13.06
C GLY A 504 9.75 -11.62 13.05
N ASP A 505 9.04 -11.06 14.03
CA ASP A 505 8.89 -9.61 14.20
C ASP A 505 10.24 -8.93 14.51
N GLU A 506 11.15 -9.63 15.19
CA GLU A 506 12.48 -9.11 15.48
C GLU A 506 13.32 -9.00 14.20
N MET A 507 13.24 -10.02 13.32
CA MET A 507 13.84 -9.96 12.00
C MET A 507 13.22 -8.86 11.14
N PHE A 508 11.88 -8.74 11.16
CA PHE A 508 11.16 -7.70 10.43
C PHE A 508 11.64 -6.30 10.84
N VAL A 509 11.75 -6.03 12.14
CA VAL A 509 12.26 -4.75 12.67
C VAL A 509 13.72 -4.54 12.25
N ALA A 510 14.56 -5.57 12.35
CA ALA A 510 15.97 -5.47 11.99
C ALA A 510 16.18 -5.13 10.51
N GLN A 511 15.45 -5.78 9.60
CA GLN A 511 15.54 -5.50 8.16
C GLN A 511 14.94 -4.13 7.79
N ALA A 512 13.84 -3.74 8.45
CA ALA A 512 13.21 -2.44 8.23
C ALA A 512 14.12 -1.29 8.69
N ALA A 513 14.81 -1.47 9.82
CA ALA A 513 15.80 -0.52 10.30
C ALA A 513 16.94 -0.32 9.30
N LEU A 514 17.49 -1.40 8.76
CA LEU A 514 18.54 -1.35 7.73
C LEU A 514 18.08 -0.66 6.44
N GLN A 515 16.83 -0.88 6.02
CA GLN A 515 16.24 -0.17 4.89
C GLN A 515 16.12 1.33 5.15
N CYS A 516 15.59 1.70 6.31
CA CYS A 516 15.44 3.10 6.71
C CYS A 516 16.81 3.80 6.77
N GLU A 517 17.83 3.14 7.34
CA GLU A 517 19.22 3.63 7.34
C GLU A 517 19.78 3.81 5.92
N ALA A 518 19.53 2.85 5.04
CA ALA A 518 19.98 2.89 3.65
C ALA A 518 19.39 4.09 2.87
N TRP A 519 18.12 4.41 3.12
CA TRP A 519 17.42 5.52 2.45
C TRP A 519 17.70 6.89 3.07
N THR A 520 17.68 6.97 4.41
CA THR A 520 17.74 8.25 5.12
C THR A 520 19.16 8.67 5.49
N LYS A 521 20.11 7.72 5.49
CA LYS A 521 21.47 7.88 6.04
C LYS A 521 21.49 8.29 7.52
N ARG A 522 20.39 8.03 8.24
CA ARG A 522 20.22 8.28 9.68
C ARG A 522 20.00 6.95 10.40
N THR A 523 20.35 6.89 11.69
CA THR A 523 20.04 5.73 12.53
C THR A 523 18.53 5.52 12.61
N ALA A 524 18.08 4.29 12.38
CA ALA A 524 16.65 3.98 12.43
C ALA A 524 16.13 3.94 13.89
N PRO A 525 14.91 4.45 14.15
CA PRO A 525 14.29 4.40 15.47
C PRO A 525 13.74 2.98 15.75
N ARG A 526 14.64 2.04 16.04
CA ARG A 526 14.33 0.61 16.19
C ARG A 526 13.29 0.32 17.26
N ASP A 527 13.34 1.00 18.39
CA ASP A 527 12.39 0.78 19.50
C ASP A 527 10.97 1.21 19.10
N LEU A 528 10.84 2.30 18.33
CA LEU A 528 9.57 2.72 17.76
C LEU A 528 9.03 1.66 16.79
N PHE A 529 9.89 1.11 15.92
CA PHE A 529 9.49 0.06 14.99
C PHE A 529 9.01 -1.19 15.73
N ALA A 530 9.75 -1.63 16.76
CA ALA A 530 9.39 -2.78 17.58
C ALA A 530 8.04 -2.58 18.30
N LYS A 531 7.84 -1.41 18.91
CA LYS A 531 6.57 -1.05 19.56
C LYS A 531 5.39 -1.14 18.59
N LEU A 532 5.48 -0.47 17.45
CA LEU A 532 4.40 -0.42 16.45
C LEU A 532 4.08 -1.81 15.89
N VAL A 533 5.10 -2.62 15.62
CA VAL A 533 4.90 -3.99 15.10
C VAL A 533 4.19 -4.83 16.16
N THR A 534 4.62 -4.78 17.42
CA THR A 534 4.00 -5.53 18.52
C THR A 534 2.54 -5.16 18.69
N GLU A 535 2.23 -3.86 18.85
CA GLU A 535 0.85 -3.37 19.01
C GLU A 535 -0.05 -3.79 17.83
N SER A 536 0.48 -3.75 16.61
CA SER A 536 -0.27 -4.16 15.41
C SER A 536 -0.50 -5.68 15.29
N LEU A 537 0.26 -6.49 16.01
CA LEU A 537 0.07 -7.94 16.07
C LEU A 537 -0.95 -8.31 17.15
N ASP A 538 -0.97 -7.56 18.25
CA ASP A 538 -1.92 -7.77 19.35
C ASP A 538 -3.37 -7.44 18.92
N VAL A 539 -3.57 -6.33 18.18
CA VAL A 539 -4.89 -5.96 17.62
C VAL A 539 -5.39 -7.02 16.63
N ALA A 540 -4.50 -7.62 15.83
CA ALA A 540 -4.86 -8.68 14.89
C ALA A 540 -5.21 -10.01 15.58
N GLY A 541 -4.68 -10.26 16.79
CA GLY A 541 -4.99 -11.44 17.60
C GLY A 541 -6.34 -11.38 18.29
N GLY A 542 -6.81 -10.18 18.68
CA GLY A 542 -8.08 -10.01 19.42
C GLY A 542 -9.35 -10.05 18.56
N GLY A 543 -9.25 -9.82 17.24
CA GLY A 543 -10.40 -9.80 16.33
C GLY A 543 -10.92 -11.17 15.88
N GLY A 544 -10.26 -12.27 16.27
CA GLY A 544 -10.56 -13.63 15.80
C GLY A 544 -11.60 -14.41 16.61
N GLU A 545 -11.99 -13.94 17.81
CA GLU A 545 -12.86 -14.70 18.72
C GLU A 545 -14.34 -14.27 18.72
N ALA A 546 -14.76 -13.34 17.84
CA ALA A 546 -16.14 -12.86 17.78
C ALA A 546 -16.80 -13.09 16.41
N LYS A 547 -16.80 -14.33 15.91
CA LYS A 547 -17.78 -14.82 14.91
C LYS A 547 -17.99 -16.33 15.11
N GLY A 548 -18.81 -16.66 16.11
CA GLY A 548 -19.53 -17.92 16.21
C GLY A 548 -20.99 -17.70 15.85
#